data_AF-A0A9J8B141-F1
#
_entry.id   AF-A0A9J8B141-F1
#
_cell.length_a   1.000
_cell.length_b   1.000
_cell.length_c   1.000
_cell.angle_alpha   90.00
_cell.angle_beta   90.00
_cell.angle_gamma   90.00
#
_symmetry.space_group_name_H-M   'P 1'
#
loop_
_entity.id
_entity.type
_entity.pdbx_description
1 polymer ?
#
loop_
_entity_poly.entity_id
_entity_poly.type
_entity_poly.pdbx_seq_one_letter_code
_entity_poly.pdbx_strand_id
1 'polypeptide(L)'
;MEEVDRILIHSLREAGTDIDEDVQSVKQFTSELIVEAVVKCLRVIDPALGNGLSHSLPPGMSARFRLGMSLAQACQDVGFKGEIGYQTFLYSNEPEIRSLFMFLVEKLPRESAEASDQPAGKSALLQRAIAAQIKEQSSVPWLPPSCRLPIHRKTQSSGPCYSFHAQPLSLPYSVKVSSRKQPKEYWRNYLLPVTAQPSQHASVPASLLENHISELSATQEWESEWNSQGLLSRLTPEEYRSRKKARLQKRIEEQLRAAAQPRPDTHGATRSTSDLAELLQSFGGASTGGDVLTKGTRFTHTEKFTFTQVPISICLLKLMGQGSHMLENLGFCNAVLFVMENNSDMIVSNGEKENSIKMKRQTIDLLPDTENNLLKLQVHKSHNRTHLYHPHSEPKTNNKNRNNSTVQTELNRSESSRKLSEIKDLHDKIRQSAEEAKKKESLYKQLLTEFETLSKDVSRSAYTMRILEIVGNIKKQKEEITKILSDTKDLQKEINSLTGKLDRTFAVTDELVFKDAKKDESVRKSYKYLAALHENCTQLIQTIEDTGTIMREIRDLEEQIDTENGKRTVSNLEKILEDYKAIRQENSALAAKIREG
;
A
#
# COMPACT_ATOMS: atom_id res chain seq x y z
N MET A 1 -32.60 -32.72 -15.52
CA MET A 1 -32.04 -32.79 -16.88
C MET A 1 -32.81 -31.88 -17.84
N GLU A 2 -34.14 -32.01 -17.94
CA GLU A 2 -34.98 -31.19 -18.84
C GLU A 2 -34.94 -29.67 -18.56
N GLU A 3 -34.73 -29.25 -17.31
CA GLU A 3 -34.59 -27.83 -16.96
C GLU A 3 -33.26 -27.23 -17.45
N VAL A 4 -32.17 -28.00 -17.38
CA VAL A 4 -30.85 -27.59 -17.89
C VAL A 4 -30.89 -27.47 -19.41
N ASP A 5 -31.51 -28.42 -20.10
CA ASP A 5 -31.67 -28.39 -21.56
C ASP A 5 -32.47 -27.17 -22.00
N ARG A 6 -33.53 -26.79 -21.27
CA ARG A 6 -34.32 -25.57 -21.56
C ARG A 6 -33.50 -24.28 -21.42
N ILE A 7 -32.67 -24.18 -20.36
CA ILE A 7 -31.78 -23.02 -20.16
C ILE A 7 -30.71 -22.94 -21.25
N LEU A 8 -30.14 -24.10 -21.65
CA LEU A 8 -29.18 -24.17 -22.74
C LEU A 8 -29.80 -23.73 -24.07
N ILE A 9 -30.98 -24.26 -24.41
CA ILE A 9 -31.69 -23.91 -25.65
C ILE A 9 -32.00 -22.41 -25.69
N HIS A 10 -32.46 -21.83 -24.58
CA HIS A 10 -32.69 -20.38 -24.49
C HIS A 10 -31.41 -19.58 -24.73
N SER A 11 -30.31 -19.95 -24.07
CA SER A 11 -29.02 -19.27 -24.20
C SER A 11 -28.43 -19.42 -25.62
N LEU A 12 -28.67 -20.55 -26.28
CA LEU A 12 -28.25 -20.78 -27.67
C LEU A 12 -29.06 -19.94 -28.67
N ARG A 13 -30.35 -19.69 -28.41
CA ARG A 13 -31.17 -18.75 -29.20
C ARG A 13 -30.69 -17.32 -29.03
N GLU A 14 -30.38 -16.90 -27.79
CA GLU A 14 -29.79 -15.59 -27.51
C GLU A 14 -28.43 -15.41 -28.21
N ALA A 15 -27.62 -16.47 -28.30
CA ALA A 15 -26.37 -16.49 -29.06
C ALA A 15 -26.57 -16.48 -30.59
N GLY A 16 -27.81 -16.46 -31.09
CA GLY A 16 -28.14 -16.35 -32.51
C GLY A 16 -28.26 -17.68 -33.27
N THR A 17 -28.40 -18.81 -32.58
CA THR A 17 -28.65 -20.11 -33.22
C THR A 17 -30.13 -20.25 -33.60
N ASP A 18 -30.41 -20.66 -34.84
CA ASP A 18 -31.78 -20.85 -35.33
C ASP A 18 -32.29 -22.23 -34.89
N ILE A 19 -32.90 -22.29 -33.70
CA ILE A 19 -33.44 -23.51 -33.11
C ILE A 19 -34.97 -23.40 -33.11
N ASP A 20 -35.65 -24.38 -33.72
CA ASP A 20 -37.11 -24.45 -33.80
C ASP A 20 -37.77 -24.44 -32.41
N GLU A 21 -38.92 -23.77 -32.26
CA GLU A 21 -39.66 -23.62 -30.99
C GLU A 21 -40.10 -24.96 -30.38
N ASP A 22 -40.23 -26.00 -31.21
CA ASP A 22 -40.67 -27.34 -30.81
C ASP A 22 -39.56 -28.20 -30.17
N VAL A 23 -38.30 -27.75 -30.22
CA VAL A 23 -37.16 -28.50 -29.66
C VAL A 23 -37.03 -28.25 -28.17
N GLN A 24 -37.27 -29.29 -27.35
CA GLN A 24 -37.29 -29.21 -25.88
C GLN A 24 -36.12 -29.92 -25.19
N SER A 25 -35.31 -30.69 -25.93
CA SER A 25 -34.14 -31.38 -25.37
C SER A 25 -32.98 -31.46 -26.35
N VAL A 26 -31.76 -31.50 -25.81
CA VAL A 26 -30.50 -31.69 -26.57
C VAL A 26 -30.50 -33.00 -27.38
N LYS A 27 -31.33 -33.99 -27.01
CA LYS A 27 -31.52 -35.24 -27.76
C LYS A 27 -32.06 -35.05 -29.18
N GLN A 28 -32.81 -33.97 -29.41
CA GLN A 28 -33.46 -33.69 -30.69
C GLN A 28 -32.54 -32.91 -31.65
N PHE A 29 -31.30 -32.60 -31.23
CA PHE A 29 -30.37 -31.83 -32.03
C PHE A 29 -29.79 -32.70 -33.15
N THR A 30 -29.89 -32.24 -34.38
CA THR A 30 -29.21 -32.84 -35.53
C THR A 30 -27.73 -32.49 -35.50
N SER A 31 -26.89 -33.29 -36.14
CA SER A 31 -25.44 -33.01 -36.25
C SER A 31 -25.15 -31.67 -36.95
N GLU A 32 -26.02 -31.25 -37.87
CA GLU A 32 -25.95 -29.94 -38.53
C GLU A 32 -26.23 -28.81 -37.53
N LEU A 33 -27.28 -28.93 -36.72
CA LEU A 33 -27.63 -27.94 -35.71
C LEU A 33 -26.58 -27.84 -34.60
N ILE A 34 -25.96 -28.96 -34.22
CA ILE A 34 -24.85 -28.99 -33.26
C ILE A 34 -23.66 -28.20 -33.80
N VAL A 35 -23.24 -28.48 -35.04
CA VAL A 35 -22.11 -27.77 -35.66
C VAL A 35 -22.39 -26.29 -35.80
N GLU A 36 -23.61 -25.93 -36.22
CA GLU A 36 -24.02 -24.54 -36.34
C GLU A 36 -24.00 -23.82 -34.98
N ALA A 37 -24.59 -24.42 -33.95
CA ALA A 37 -24.64 -23.87 -32.60
C ALA A 37 -23.23 -23.68 -32.02
N VAL A 38 -22.36 -24.68 -32.16
CA VAL A 38 -20.97 -24.60 -31.67
C VAL A 38 -20.19 -23.51 -32.40
N VAL A 39 -20.32 -23.41 -33.73
CA VAL A 39 -19.64 -22.35 -34.51
C VAL A 39 -20.15 -20.97 -34.11
N LYS A 40 -21.46 -20.81 -33.88
CA LYS A 40 -22.05 -19.54 -33.43
C LYS A 40 -21.58 -19.17 -32.02
N CYS A 41 -21.58 -20.11 -31.08
CA CYS A 41 -21.01 -19.89 -29.75
C CYS A 41 -19.51 -19.50 -29.84
N LEU A 42 -18.73 -20.23 -30.63
CA LEU A 42 -17.31 -19.93 -30.82
C LEU A 42 -17.09 -18.54 -31.43
N ARG A 43 -17.92 -18.09 -32.38
CA ARG A 43 -17.84 -16.72 -32.94
C ARG A 43 -18.11 -15.64 -31.91
N VAL A 44 -19.01 -15.91 -30.97
CA VAL A 44 -19.33 -14.95 -29.89
C VAL A 44 -18.26 -14.95 -28.80
N ILE A 45 -17.65 -16.11 -28.51
CA ILE A 45 -16.60 -16.25 -27.49
C ILE A 45 -15.24 -15.76 -28.01
N ASP A 46 -14.83 -16.22 -29.18
CA ASP A 46 -13.60 -15.83 -29.86
C ASP A 46 -13.85 -15.67 -31.39
N PRO A 47 -14.06 -14.42 -31.85
CA PRO A 47 -14.29 -14.13 -33.26
C PRO A 47 -13.14 -14.58 -34.17
N ALA A 48 -11.89 -14.66 -33.68
CA ALA A 48 -10.75 -15.06 -34.50
C ALA A 48 -10.79 -16.55 -34.83
N LEU A 49 -11.12 -17.39 -33.86
CA LEU A 49 -11.32 -18.83 -34.04
C LEU A 49 -12.64 -19.14 -34.79
N GLY A 50 -13.73 -18.46 -34.44
CA GLY A 50 -15.06 -18.74 -34.98
C GLY A 50 -15.28 -18.29 -36.43
N ASN A 51 -14.61 -17.23 -36.89
CA ASN A 51 -14.76 -16.74 -38.28
C ASN A 51 -14.05 -17.62 -39.31
N GLY A 52 -13.05 -18.40 -38.87
CA GLY A 52 -12.36 -19.38 -39.72
C GLY A 52 -13.14 -20.67 -39.96
N LEU A 53 -14.27 -20.88 -39.27
CA LEU A 53 -15.03 -22.13 -39.29
C LEU A 53 -16.37 -21.97 -40.04
N SER A 54 -16.69 -22.97 -40.85
CA SER A 54 -17.97 -23.07 -41.55
C SER A 54 -19.07 -23.49 -40.57
N HIS A 55 -20.17 -22.73 -40.56
CA HIS A 55 -21.39 -23.05 -39.82
C HIS A 55 -22.25 -24.13 -40.50
N SER A 56 -21.86 -24.57 -41.71
CA SER A 56 -22.53 -25.62 -42.47
C SER A 56 -21.65 -26.86 -42.64
N LEU A 57 -22.30 -28.02 -42.61
CA LEU A 57 -21.66 -29.33 -42.62
C LEU A 57 -21.40 -29.78 -44.09
N PRO A 58 -20.13 -30.00 -44.52
CA PRO A 58 -19.82 -30.32 -45.92
C PRO A 58 -20.43 -31.64 -46.39
N PRO A 59 -20.71 -31.85 -47.70
CA PRO A 59 -21.31 -33.10 -48.19
C PRO A 59 -20.36 -34.32 -48.15
N GLY A 60 -19.04 -34.10 -48.15
CA GLY A 60 -18.04 -35.19 -48.18
C GLY A 60 -17.52 -35.58 -46.79
N MET A 61 -17.47 -36.88 -46.49
CA MET A 61 -17.03 -37.40 -45.18
C MET A 61 -15.62 -36.98 -44.76
N SER A 62 -14.67 -36.87 -45.70
CA SER A 62 -13.32 -36.38 -45.41
C SER A 62 -13.30 -34.89 -45.01
N ALA A 63 -14.18 -34.08 -45.59
CA ALA A 63 -14.34 -32.67 -45.22
C ALA A 63 -15.04 -32.53 -43.86
N ARG A 64 -16.03 -33.38 -43.56
CA ARG A 64 -16.68 -33.46 -42.25
C ARG A 64 -15.70 -33.83 -41.14
N PHE A 65 -14.82 -34.80 -41.38
CA PHE A 65 -13.77 -35.18 -40.44
C PHE A 65 -12.83 -34.00 -40.13
N ARG A 66 -12.35 -33.30 -41.15
CA ARG A 66 -11.49 -32.12 -40.96
C ARG A 66 -12.20 -31.01 -40.18
N LEU A 67 -13.45 -30.70 -40.53
CA LEU A 67 -14.25 -29.72 -39.80
C LEU A 67 -14.46 -30.12 -38.34
N GLY A 68 -14.82 -31.38 -38.08
CA GLY A 68 -14.99 -31.90 -36.72
C GLY A 68 -13.71 -31.85 -35.89
N MET A 69 -12.55 -32.13 -36.49
CA MET A 69 -11.26 -31.96 -35.82
C MET A 69 -10.91 -30.50 -35.55
N SER A 70 -11.17 -29.60 -36.51
CA SER A 70 -10.96 -28.16 -36.33
C SER A 70 -11.89 -27.58 -35.25
N LEU A 71 -13.14 -28.04 -35.16
CA LEU A 71 -14.07 -27.67 -34.10
C LEU A 71 -13.62 -28.19 -32.73
N ALA A 72 -13.19 -29.45 -32.66
CA ALA A 72 -12.66 -30.03 -31.42
C ALA A 72 -11.45 -29.23 -30.92
N GLN A 73 -10.51 -28.89 -31.82
CA GLN A 73 -9.35 -28.08 -31.49
C GLN A 73 -9.75 -26.69 -31.01
N ALA A 74 -10.67 -26.01 -31.72
CA ALA A 74 -11.14 -24.69 -31.31
C ALA A 74 -11.83 -24.72 -29.93
N CYS A 75 -12.60 -25.76 -29.62
CA CYS A 75 -13.20 -25.93 -28.29
C CYS A 75 -12.14 -26.21 -27.20
N GLN A 76 -11.07 -26.95 -27.52
CA GLN A 76 -9.94 -27.16 -26.60
C GLN A 76 -9.12 -25.88 -26.39
N ASP A 77 -8.91 -25.09 -27.44
CA ASP A 77 -8.21 -23.80 -27.38
C ASP A 77 -8.98 -22.78 -26.53
N VAL A 78 -10.32 -22.84 -26.54
CA VAL A 78 -11.19 -22.07 -25.63
C VAL A 78 -11.14 -22.58 -24.18
N GLY A 79 -10.51 -23.73 -23.94
CA GLY A 79 -10.23 -24.28 -22.60
C GLY A 79 -11.16 -25.41 -22.17
N PHE A 80 -11.83 -26.11 -23.09
CA PHE A 80 -12.62 -27.29 -22.75
C PHE A 80 -11.72 -28.45 -22.32
N LYS A 81 -11.94 -28.99 -21.12
CA LYS A 81 -11.07 -30.01 -20.49
C LYS A 81 -11.43 -31.46 -20.82
N GLY A 82 -12.54 -31.71 -21.53
CA GLY A 82 -12.93 -33.06 -21.93
C GLY A 82 -12.32 -33.50 -23.26
N GLU A 83 -12.20 -34.81 -23.45
CA GLU A 83 -11.78 -35.39 -24.73
C GLU A 83 -12.88 -35.17 -25.79
N ILE A 84 -12.68 -34.20 -26.68
CA ILE A 84 -13.56 -33.96 -27.84
C ILE A 84 -12.84 -34.42 -29.10
N GLY A 85 -13.55 -35.16 -29.95
CA GLY A 85 -13.11 -35.51 -31.30
C GLY A 85 -14.17 -35.21 -32.34
N TYR A 86 -13.87 -35.53 -33.61
CA TYR A 86 -14.85 -35.43 -34.69
C TYR A 86 -16.08 -36.30 -34.45
N GLN A 87 -15.94 -37.39 -33.66
CA GLN A 87 -17.03 -38.29 -33.34
C GLN A 87 -18.12 -37.61 -32.51
N THR A 88 -17.74 -36.70 -31.60
CA THR A 88 -18.69 -35.98 -30.75
C THR A 88 -19.68 -35.16 -31.58
N PHE A 89 -19.22 -34.55 -32.68
CA PHE A 89 -20.08 -33.75 -33.57
C PHE A 89 -20.85 -34.58 -34.61
N LEU A 90 -20.28 -35.68 -35.09
CA LEU A 90 -20.86 -36.49 -36.18
C LEU A 90 -21.76 -37.62 -35.68
N TYR A 91 -21.51 -38.15 -34.49
CA TYR A 91 -22.20 -39.29 -33.90
C TYR A 91 -22.80 -38.96 -32.52
N SER A 92 -22.92 -37.66 -32.21
CA SER A 92 -23.67 -37.02 -31.11
C SER A 92 -23.93 -37.90 -29.89
N ASN A 93 -23.02 -37.88 -28.92
CA ASN A 93 -23.24 -38.48 -27.61
C ASN A 93 -23.87 -37.45 -26.66
N GLU A 94 -25.08 -37.72 -26.17
CA GLU A 94 -25.89 -36.79 -25.37
C GLU A 94 -25.17 -36.17 -24.16
N PRO A 95 -24.50 -36.95 -23.26
CA PRO A 95 -23.75 -36.38 -22.14
C PRO A 95 -22.57 -35.50 -22.56
N GLU A 96 -21.89 -35.82 -23.66
CA GLU A 96 -20.73 -35.07 -24.16
C GLU A 96 -21.16 -33.76 -24.82
N ILE A 97 -22.21 -33.79 -25.64
CA ILE A 97 -22.77 -32.59 -26.27
C ILE A 97 -23.35 -31.65 -25.21
N ARG A 98 -24.01 -32.18 -24.18
CA ARG A 98 -24.55 -31.37 -23.08
C ARG A 98 -23.44 -30.72 -22.26
N SER A 99 -22.37 -31.44 -21.92
CA SER A 99 -21.24 -30.86 -21.19
C SER A 99 -20.52 -29.80 -22.03
N LEU A 100 -20.40 -30.02 -23.34
CA LEU A 100 -19.87 -29.06 -24.29
C LEU A 100 -20.72 -27.78 -24.34
N PHE A 101 -22.04 -27.88 -24.49
CA PHE A 101 -22.90 -26.69 -24.52
C PHE A 101 -22.98 -25.99 -23.16
N MET A 102 -22.95 -26.70 -22.04
CA MET A 102 -22.84 -26.07 -20.71
C MET A 102 -21.58 -25.23 -20.60
N PHE A 103 -20.44 -25.78 -21.04
CA PHE A 103 -19.18 -25.04 -21.06
C PHE A 103 -19.23 -23.82 -21.99
N LEU A 104 -19.70 -24.00 -23.24
CA LEU A 104 -19.76 -22.90 -24.21
C LEU A 104 -20.71 -21.79 -23.74
N VAL A 105 -21.89 -22.14 -23.21
CA VAL A 105 -22.85 -21.18 -22.67
C VAL A 105 -22.31 -20.47 -21.43
N GLU A 106 -21.55 -21.15 -20.57
CA GLU A 106 -20.88 -20.50 -19.44
C GLU A 106 -19.84 -19.47 -19.89
N LYS A 107 -19.19 -19.71 -21.04
CA LYS A 107 -18.20 -18.83 -21.64
C LYS A 107 -18.78 -17.75 -22.55
N LEU A 108 -20.06 -17.83 -22.92
CA LEU A 108 -20.73 -16.73 -23.62
C LEU A 108 -20.66 -15.47 -22.74
N PRO A 109 -20.46 -14.28 -23.33
CA PRO A 109 -20.54 -13.02 -22.60
C PRO A 109 -21.93 -12.94 -21.96
N ARG A 110 -22.03 -13.23 -20.66
CA ARG A 110 -23.26 -12.97 -19.92
C ARG A 110 -23.49 -11.47 -20.03
N GLU A 111 -24.53 -11.06 -20.75
CA GLU A 111 -25.11 -9.76 -20.54
C GLU A 111 -25.54 -9.73 -19.08
N SER A 112 -24.66 -9.21 -18.23
CA SER A 112 -25.03 -8.69 -16.95
C SER A 112 -26.02 -7.58 -17.24
N ALA A 113 -27.30 -7.95 -17.26
CA ALA A 113 -28.37 -7.02 -16.98
C ALA A 113 -27.93 -6.24 -15.73
N GLU A 114 -27.66 -4.95 -15.95
CA GLU A 114 -27.57 -3.91 -14.94
C GLU A 114 -26.38 -3.97 -13.98
N ALA A 115 -25.19 -3.66 -14.49
CA ALA A 115 -24.21 -2.83 -13.76
C ALA A 115 -24.41 -1.33 -14.10
N SER A 116 -25.66 -0.89 -14.25
CA SER A 116 -26.01 0.52 -14.40
C SER A 116 -26.24 1.12 -13.01
N ASP A 117 -25.58 2.24 -12.76
CA ASP A 117 -25.87 3.22 -11.69
C ASP A 117 -25.86 2.75 -10.23
N GLN A 118 -24.68 2.35 -9.72
CA GLN A 118 -24.35 2.77 -8.36
C GLN A 118 -23.54 4.08 -8.42
N PRO A 119 -23.98 5.17 -7.77
CA PRO A 119 -23.15 6.36 -7.64
C PRO A 119 -21.92 5.96 -6.82
N ALA A 120 -20.77 5.87 -7.48
CA ALA A 120 -19.48 5.65 -6.82
C ALA A 120 -19.39 6.62 -5.63
N GLY A 121 -19.11 6.10 -4.44
CA GLY A 121 -19.05 6.92 -3.23
C GLY A 121 -18.12 8.12 -3.42
N LYS A 122 -18.39 9.24 -2.73
CA LYS A 122 -17.61 10.48 -2.87
C LYS A 122 -16.09 10.26 -2.75
N SER A 123 -15.67 9.28 -1.95
CA SER A 123 -14.27 8.85 -1.82
C SER A 123 -13.73 8.19 -3.10
N ALA A 124 -14.50 7.30 -3.73
CA ALA A 124 -14.12 6.64 -4.98
C ALA A 124 -14.06 7.63 -6.15
N LEU A 125 -15.00 8.58 -6.23
CA LEU A 125 -14.96 9.67 -7.20
C LEU A 125 -13.73 10.57 -7.00
N LEU A 126 -13.41 10.92 -5.75
CA LEU A 126 -12.21 11.68 -5.43
C LEU A 126 -10.93 10.92 -5.79
N GLN A 127 -10.83 9.63 -5.45
CA GLN A 127 -9.68 8.80 -5.82
C GLN A 127 -9.54 8.69 -7.34
N ARG A 128 -10.65 8.53 -8.08
CA ARG A 128 -10.64 8.50 -9.55
C ARG A 128 -10.22 9.83 -10.15
N ALA A 129 -10.67 10.96 -9.59
CA ALA A 129 -10.26 12.29 -10.00
C ALA A 129 -8.78 12.56 -9.70
N ILE A 130 -8.30 12.18 -8.52
CA ILE A 130 -6.88 12.26 -8.14
C ILE A 130 -6.04 11.42 -9.10
N ALA A 131 -6.42 10.17 -9.37
CA ALA A 131 -5.70 9.29 -10.27
C ALA A 131 -5.69 9.83 -11.71
N ALA A 132 -6.80 10.38 -12.20
CA ALA A 132 -6.86 11.03 -13.50
C ALA A 132 -5.92 12.23 -13.59
N GLN A 133 -5.91 13.08 -12.55
CA GLN A 133 -5.04 14.26 -12.49
C GLN A 133 -3.55 13.89 -12.41
N ILE A 134 -3.20 12.87 -11.62
CA ILE A 134 -1.82 12.37 -11.53
C ILE A 134 -1.39 11.77 -12.87
N LYS A 135 -2.27 11.03 -13.55
CA LYS A 135 -1.99 10.46 -14.88
C LYS A 135 -1.77 11.54 -15.93
N GLU A 136 -2.59 12.60 -15.90
CA GLU A 136 -2.41 13.76 -16.77
C GLU A 136 -1.08 14.47 -16.48
N GLN A 137 -0.76 14.73 -15.21
CA GLN A 137 0.49 15.42 -14.84
C GLN A 137 1.75 14.60 -15.08
N SER A 138 1.69 13.28 -14.90
CA SER A 138 2.81 12.36 -15.19
C SER A 138 3.05 12.13 -16.68
N SER A 139 2.06 12.41 -17.54
CA SER A 139 2.23 12.36 -18.99
C SER A 139 3.10 13.51 -19.53
N VAL A 140 3.31 14.56 -18.74
CA VAL A 140 4.14 15.71 -19.11
C VAL A 140 5.54 15.55 -18.51
N PRO A 141 6.62 15.63 -19.31
CA PRO A 141 7.99 15.58 -18.79
C PRO A 141 8.22 16.67 -17.75
N TRP A 142 8.68 16.29 -16.55
CA TRP A 142 9.03 17.27 -15.53
C TRP A 142 10.26 18.06 -15.98
N LEU A 143 10.13 19.38 -16.13
CA LEU A 143 11.23 20.29 -16.44
C LEU A 143 11.53 21.18 -15.23
N PRO A 144 12.82 21.39 -14.88
CA PRO A 144 13.21 22.39 -13.89
C PRO A 144 12.63 23.77 -14.22
N PRO A 145 12.26 24.61 -13.23
CA PRO A 145 11.66 25.94 -13.48
C PRO A 145 12.43 26.80 -14.49
N SER A 146 13.76 26.70 -14.49
CA SER A 146 14.68 27.41 -15.39
C SER A 146 14.62 26.94 -16.84
N CYS A 147 14.08 25.74 -17.11
CA CYS A 147 14.01 25.12 -18.44
C CYS A 147 12.57 25.12 -19.02
N ARG A 148 11.59 25.75 -18.34
CA ARG A 148 10.18 25.72 -18.76
C ARG A 148 9.86 26.79 -19.80
N LEU A 149 9.30 26.36 -20.94
CA LEU A 149 8.70 27.28 -21.91
C LEU A 149 7.42 27.93 -21.34
N PRO A 150 7.05 29.14 -21.79
CA PRO A 150 5.85 29.86 -21.30
C PRO A 150 4.55 29.04 -21.39
N ILE A 151 4.44 28.13 -22.37
CA ILE A 151 3.26 27.28 -22.58
C ILE A 151 3.09 26.21 -21.49
N HIS A 152 4.19 25.78 -20.86
CA HIS A 152 4.19 24.73 -19.83
C HIS A 152 4.07 25.29 -18.40
N ARG A 153 4.16 26.62 -18.21
CA ARG A 153 3.97 27.24 -16.88
C ARG A 153 2.55 27.05 -16.36
N LYS A 154 1.54 27.07 -17.24
CA LYS A 154 0.13 26.90 -16.87
C LYS A 154 -0.22 25.48 -16.44
N THR A 155 0.44 24.47 -17.00
CA THR A 155 0.15 23.05 -16.74
C THR A 155 0.98 22.45 -15.61
N GLN A 156 2.20 22.97 -15.35
CA GLN A 156 3.14 22.38 -14.38
C GLN A 156 3.22 23.11 -13.03
N SER A 157 2.77 24.36 -12.91
CA SER A 157 2.77 25.08 -11.62
C SER A 157 1.97 26.39 -11.67
N SER A 158 0.70 26.36 -11.26
CA SER A 158 -0.09 27.58 -11.07
C SER A 158 0.10 28.23 -9.68
N GLY A 159 0.91 27.66 -8.79
CA GLY A 159 1.05 28.07 -7.40
C GLY A 159 2.49 28.42 -6.96
N PRO A 160 2.65 29.04 -5.78
CA PRO A 160 3.96 29.33 -5.19
C PRO A 160 4.75 28.04 -4.94
N CYS A 161 6.04 28.05 -5.33
CA CYS A 161 6.97 26.94 -5.07
C CYS A 161 7.69 27.18 -3.74
N TYR A 162 7.70 26.17 -2.87
CA TYR A 162 8.42 26.19 -1.60
C TYR A 162 9.57 25.19 -1.65
N SER A 163 10.67 25.49 -0.97
CA SER A 163 11.75 24.52 -0.76
C SER A 163 11.20 23.31 0.00
N PHE A 164 11.55 22.10 -0.44
CA PHE A 164 11.20 20.89 0.30
C PHE A 164 11.89 20.91 1.67
N HIS A 165 11.09 20.98 2.73
CA HIS A 165 11.56 20.91 4.10
C HIS A 165 10.58 20.05 4.89
N ALA A 166 11.03 18.91 5.38
CA ALA A 166 10.25 18.00 6.21
C ALA A 166 10.68 18.10 7.67
N GLN A 167 9.71 18.04 8.58
CA GLN A 167 9.93 18.00 10.02
C GLN A 167 9.25 16.75 10.60
N PRO A 168 9.85 16.11 11.63
CA PRO A 168 9.28 14.91 12.22
C PRO A 168 7.91 15.22 12.85
N LEU A 169 6.90 14.44 12.48
CA LEU A 169 5.55 14.57 13.00
C LEU A 169 5.31 13.57 14.13
N SER A 170 4.59 14.00 15.16
CA SER A 170 4.18 13.15 16.27
C SER A 170 2.73 12.70 16.06
N LEU A 171 2.57 11.48 15.52
CA LEU A 171 1.25 10.89 15.23
C LEU A 171 0.89 9.78 16.23
N PRO A 172 -0.38 9.70 16.69
CA PRO A 172 -0.82 8.67 17.64
C PRO A 172 -0.70 7.23 17.13
N TYR A 173 -0.63 7.03 15.81
CA TYR A 173 -0.62 5.70 15.16
C TYR A 173 0.77 5.04 15.09
N SER A 174 1.85 5.81 15.25
CA SER A 174 3.22 5.30 15.10
C SER A 174 3.65 4.35 16.23
N VAL A 175 2.94 4.38 17.36
CA VAL A 175 3.34 3.65 18.56
C VAL A 175 2.38 2.48 18.80
N LYS A 176 2.71 1.30 18.23
CA LYS A 176 2.18 0.01 18.71
C LYS A 176 2.77 -0.33 20.08
N VAL A 177 2.58 0.52 21.08
CA VAL A 177 2.92 0.21 22.47
C VAL A 177 1.67 -0.29 23.15
N SER A 178 1.73 -1.58 23.46
CA SER A 178 0.85 -2.26 24.39
C SER A 178 0.74 -1.43 25.69
N SER A 179 -0.50 -1.12 26.07
CA SER A 179 -0.91 -1.09 27.47
C SER A 179 -0.24 -0.06 28.40
N ARG A 180 -0.26 1.24 28.07
CA ARG A 180 -0.18 2.29 29.10
C ARG A 180 -1.32 3.30 28.91
N LYS A 181 -2.00 3.68 29.98
CA LYS A 181 -3.11 4.67 29.96
C LYS A 181 -2.63 6.11 29.76
N GLN A 182 -1.35 6.39 30.03
CA GLN A 182 -0.71 7.71 29.98
C GLN A 182 -0.61 8.39 28.60
N PRO A 183 -0.43 7.70 27.46
CA PRO A 183 -0.30 8.36 26.16
C PRO A 183 -1.58 9.09 25.74
N LYS A 184 -2.77 8.54 26.06
CA LYS A 184 -4.06 9.07 25.58
C LYS A 184 -4.40 10.45 26.13
N GLU A 185 -4.02 10.76 27.36
CA GLU A 185 -4.20 12.09 27.95
C GLU A 185 -3.22 13.10 27.36
N TYR A 186 -1.98 12.68 27.09
CA TYR A 186 -1.00 13.52 26.39
C TYR A 186 -1.49 13.91 24.98
N TRP A 187 -1.94 12.92 24.20
CA TRP A 187 -2.47 13.14 22.84
C TRP A 187 -3.70 14.08 22.84
N ARG A 188 -4.53 14.02 23.89
CA ARG A 188 -5.76 14.83 23.97
C ARG A 188 -5.50 16.26 24.44
N ASN A 189 -4.59 16.45 25.39
CA ASN A 189 -4.46 17.72 26.12
C ASN A 189 -3.23 18.54 25.70
N TYR A 190 -2.20 17.91 25.12
CA TYR A 190 -0.90 18.56 24.89
C TYR A 190 -0.35 18.40 23.45
N LEU A 191 -0.78 17.39 22.69
CA LEU A 191 -0.33 17.25 21.30
C LEU A 191 -1.03 18.29 20.40
N LEU A 192 -0.23 19.08 19.70
CA LEU A 192 -0.72 20.01 18.67
C LEU A 192 -1.31 19.25 17.47
N PRO A 193 -2.37 19.78 16.82
CA PRO A 193 -2.85 19.26 15.53
C PRO A 193 -1.71 19.20 14.51
N VAL A 194 -1.73 18.21 13.61
CA VAL A 194 -0.67 17.98 12.62
C VAL A 194 -0.35 19.23 11.77
N THR A 195 -1.35 20.05 11.49
CA THR A 195 -1.21 21.33 10.76
C THR A 195 -0.47 22.42 11.53
N ALA A 196 -0.32 22.26 12.84
CA ALA A 196 0.33 23.19 13.76
C ALA A 196 1.60 22.62 14.43
N GLN A 197 2.00 21.38 14.08
CA GLN A 197 3.25 20.79 14.57
C GLN A 197 4.48 21.37 13.86
N PRO A 198 4.48 21.56 12.52
CA PRO A 198 5.62 22.17 11.85
C PRO A 198 5.74 23.67 12.11
N SER A 199 6.97 24.19 12.14
CA SER A 199 7.23 25.61 12.33
C SER A 199 6.72 26.49 11.19
N GLN A 200 6.51 25.92 10.00
CA GLN A 200 5.97 26.59 8.83
C GLN A 200 4.79 25.81 8.25
N HIS A 201 3.69 26.48 7.93
CA HIS A 201 2.53 25.81 7.33
C HIS A 201 2.84 25.20 5.94
N ALA A 202 3.83 25.77 5.22
CA ALA A 202 4.27 25.27 3.92
C ALA A 202 5.02 23.92 4.01
N SER A 203 5.59 23.56 5.18
CA SER A 203 6.28 22.28 5.37
C SER A 203 5.34 21.14 5.79
N VAL A 204 4.06 21.42 6.07
CA VAL A 204 3.08 20.39 6.47
C VAL A 204 2.95 19.28 5.43
N PRO A 205 2.78 19.55 4.11
CA PRO A 205 2.67 18.50 3.10
C PRO A 205 3.96 17.69 2.97
N ALA A 206 5.13 18.34 3.00
CA ALA A 206 6.43 17.67 2.91
C ALA A 206 6.68 16.75 4.13
N SER A 207 6.33 17.22 5.33
CA SER A 207 6.46 16.46 6.57
C SER A 207 5.52 15.24 6.60
N LEU A 208 4.29 15.41 6.10
CA LEU A 208 3.33 14.31 5.95
C LEU A 208 3.80 13.27 4.94
N LEU A 209 4.29 13.72 3.77
CA LEU A 209 4.82 12.84 2.75
C LEU A 209 6.03 12.07 3.26
N GLU A 210 6.97 12.72 3.93
CA GLU A 210 8.14 12.06 4.54
C GLU A 210 7.73 11.02 5.58
N ASN A 211 6.77 11.35 6.46
CA ASN A 211 6.24 10.39 7.42
C ASN A 211 5.57 9.19 6.74
N HIS A 212 4.77 9.40 5.69
CA HIS A 212 4.17 8.29 4.96
C HIS A 212 5.20 7.46 4.18
N ILE A 213 6.19 8.10 3.56
CA ILE A 213 7.26 7.41 2.81
C ILE A 213 8.09 6.56 3.77
N SER A 214 8.47 7.10 4.93
CA SER A 214 9.20 6.34 5.95
C SER A 214 8.40 5.16 6.50
N GLU A 215 7.08 5.32 6.74
CA GLU A 215 6.20 4.22 7.14
C GLU A 215 6.12 3.14 6.06
N LEU A 216 5.89 3.52 4.80
CA LEU A 216 5.82 2.60 3.66
C LEU A 216 7.15 1.88 3.43
N SER A 217 8.26 2.60 3.48
CA SER A 217 9.61 2.04 3.31
C SER A 217 9.90 1.04 4.43
N ALA A 218 9.60 1.39 5.68
CA ALA A 218 9.78 0.47 6.81
C ALA A 218 8.91 -0.79 6.68
N THR A 219 7.67 -0.68 6.16
CA THR A 219 6.83 -1.86 5.90
C THR A 219 7.39 -2.73 4.78
N GLN A 220 7.84 -2.12 3.68
CA GLN A 220 8.38 -2.85 2.54
C GLN A 220 9.72 -3.53 2.87
N GLU A 221 10.61 -2.85 3.57
CA GLU A 221 11.88 -3.42 4.06
C GLU A 221 11.62 -4.59 5.01
N TRP A 222 10.67 -4.44 5.94
CA TRP A 222 10.26 -5.51 6.83
C TRP A 222 9.69 -6.71 6.07
N GLU A 223 8.81 -6.49 5.09
CA GLU A 223 8.24 -7.57 4.28
C GLU A 223 9.32 -8.30 3.47
N SER A 224 10.22 -7.55 2.84
CA SER A 224 11.37 -8.09 2.11
C SER A 224 12.27 -8.94 3.01
N GLU A 225 12.65 -8.42 4.18
CA GLU A 225 13.49 -9.14 5.14
C GLU A 225 12.79 -10.35 5.74
N TRP A 226 11.50 -10.21 6.08
CA TRP A 226 10.72 -11.28 6.65
C TRP A 226 10.55 -12.42 5.64
N ASN A 227 10.21 -12.10 4.38
CA ASN A 227 10.01 -13.09 3.33
C ASN A 227 11.32 -13.79 2.94
N SER A 228 12.46 -13.09 2.99
CA SER A 228 13.76 -13.68 2.66
C SER A 228 14.39 -14.46 3.83
N GLN A 229 14.65 -13.79 4.96
CA GLN A 229 15.41 -14.35 6.10
C GLN A 229 14.52 -14.76 7.28
N GLY A 230 13.42 -14.02 7.49
CA GLY A 230 12.49 -14.26 8.59
C GLY A 230 11.79 -15.62 8.52
N LEU A 231 11.24 -15.97 7.35
CA LEU A 231 10.56 -17.25 7.12
C LEU A 231 11.49 -18.45 7.30
N LEU A 232 12.74 -18.35 6.82
CA LEU A 232 13.75 -19.38 6.98
C LEU A 232 14.22 -19.56 8.43
N SER A 233 14.07 -18.52 9.27
CA SER A 233 14.53 -18.53 10.67
C SER A 233 13.71 -19.42 11.60
N ARG A 234 12.51 -19.85 11.19
CA ARG A 234 11.54 -20.64 11.97
C ARG A 234 11.12 -20.02 13.31
N LEU A 235 11.41 -18.73 13.52
CA LEU A 235 11.00 -17.97 14.69
C LEU A 235 9.65 -17.31 14.42
N THR A 236 8.93 -16.95 15.48
CA THR A 236 7.78 -16.03 15.32
C THR A 236 8.29 -14.63 14.92
N PRO A 237 7.46 -13.80 14.27
CA PRO A 237 7.83 -12.42 13.94
C PRO A 237 8.36 -11.61 15.13
N GLU A 238 7.79 -11.83 16.32
CA GLU A 238 8.17 -11.15 17.56
C GLU A 238 9.51 -11.63 18.10
N GLU A 239 9.75 -12.94 18.10
CA GLU A 239 11.03 -13.53 18.52
C GLU A 239 12.16 -13.17 17.55
N TYR A 240 11.88 -13.17 16.25
CA TYR A 240 12.84 -12.72 15.23
C TYR A 240 13.25 -11.27 15.44
N ARG A 241 12.28 -10.37 15.66
CA ARG A 241 12.54 -8.95 15.98
C ARG A 241 13.35 -8.81 17.27
N SER A 242 13.01 -9.54 18.32
CA SER A 242 13.74 -9.51 19.59
C SER A 242 15.19 -9.98 19.43
N ARG A 243 15.40 -11.09 18.72
CA ARG A 243 16.73 -11.65 18.46
C ARG A 243 17.57 -10.76 17.56
N LYS A 244 16.98 -10.16 16.53
CA LYS A 244 17.64 -9.17 15.66
C LYS A 244 18.05 -7.94 16.46
N LYS A 245 17.15 -7.41 17.29
CA LYS A 245 17.41 -6.27 18.17
C LYS A 245 18.58 -6.57 19.12
N ALA A 246 18.59 -7.72 19.78
CA ALA A 246 19.67 -8.13 20.68
C ALA A 246 21.03 -8.27 19.95
N ARG A 247 21.04 -8.85 18.74
CA ARG A 247 22.25 -8.95 17.91
C ARG A 247 22.77 -7.57 17.50
N LEU A 248 21.87 -6.68 17.07
CA LEU A 248 22.23 -5.33 16.66
C LEU A 248 22.76 -4.52 17.85
N GLN A 249 22.11 -4.60 19.01
CA GLN A 249 22.57 -3.95 20.24
C GLN A 249 23.96 -4.42 20.64
N LYS A 250 24.21 -5.73 20.62
CA LYS A 250 25.53 -6.30 20.91
C LYS A 250 26.59 -5.80 19.92
N ARG A 251 26.26 -5.74 18.63
CA ARG A 251 27.15 -5.22 17.58
C ARG A 251 27.45 -3.73 17.78
N ILE A 252 26.44 -2.91 18.09
CA ILE A 252 26.62 -1.49 18.42
C ILE A 252 27.52 -1.33 19.64
N GLU A 253 27.28 -2.10 20.70
CA GLU A 253 28.07 -2.06 21.93
C GLU A 253 29.53 -2.44 21.69
N GLU A 254 29.77 -3.48 20.89
CA GLU A 254 31.11 -3.90 20.47
C GLU A 254 31.83 -2.83 19.63
N GLN A 255 31.11 -2.18 18.70
CA GLN A 255 31.66 -1.11 17.87
C GLN A 255 31.97 0.16 18.67
N LEU A 256 31.07 0.56 19.59
CA LEU A 256 31.33 1.68 20.49
C LEU A 256 32.49 1.40 21.44
N ARG A 257 32.61 0.15 21.93
CA ARG A 257 33.75 -0.29 22.74
C ARG A 257 35.05 -0.26 21.93
N ALA A 258 35.03 -0.69 20.67
CA ALA A 258 36.18 -0.65 19.77
C ALA A 258 36.61 0.80 19.45
N ALA A 259 35.65 1.69 19.18
CA ALA A 259 35.90 3.12 18.94
C ALA A 259 36.40 3.86 20.19
N ALA A 260 36.09 3.37 21.39
CA ALA A 260 36.54 3.94 22.66
C ALA A 260 37.92 3.45 23.12
N GLN A 261 38.52 2.44 22.48
CA GLN A 261 39.88 1.98 22.82
C GLN A 261 40.94 2.92 22.22
N PRO A 262 41.94 3.37 23.00
CA PRO A 262 43.10 4.07 22.45
C PRO A 262 43.92 3.11 21.58
N ARG A 263 44.08 3.40 20.28
CA ARG A 263 45.01 2.65 19.42
C ARG A 263 46.45 2.94 19.86
N PRO A 264 47.27 1.93 20.21
CA PRO A 264 48.71 2.13 20.24
C PRO A 264 49.17 2.27 18.78
N ASP A 265 50.01 3.25 18.54
CA ASP A 265 50.66 3.57 17.27
C ASP A 265 49.82 4.42 16.30
N THR A 266 49.96 5.74 16.41
CA THR A 266 50.59 6.59 15.38
C THR A 266 50.50 8.05 15.84
N HIS A 267 51.67 8.65 16.12
CA HIS A 267 51.79 10.08 16.31
C HIS A 267 51.55 10.77 14.95
N GLY A 268 50.57 11.67 14.91
CA GLY A 268 50.45 12.67 13.84
C GLY A 268 49.85 12.19 12.53
N ALA A 269 48.53 11.95 12.49
CA ALA A 269 47.77 12.06 11.24
C ALA A 269 46.35 12.55 11.55
N THR A 270 45.96 13.62 10.85
CA THR A 270 44.66 14.27 10.88
C THR A 270 43.54 13.25 10.75
N ARG A 271 42.50 13.33 11.61
CA ARG A 271 41.28 12.50 11.57
C ARG A 271 40.69 12.50 10.16
N SER A 272 40.97 11.45 9.38
CA SER A 272 40.49 11.31 8.01
C SER A 272 39.02 10.89 8.02
N THR A 273 38.22 11.58 7.21
CA THR A 273 36.77 11.36 7.00
C THR A 273 36.40 9.98 6.48
N SER A 274 37.39 9.13 6.13
CA SER A 274 37.21 7.73 5.75
C SER A 274 36.67 6.86 6.89
N ASP A 275 37.01 7.19 8.15
CA ASP A 275 36.71 6.36 9.33
C ASP A 275 35.20 6.36 9.67
N LEU A 276 34.50 7.48 9.39
CA LEU A 276 33.04 7.56 9.58
C LEU A 276 32.29 6.79 8.48
N ALA A 277 32.78 6.85 7.23
CA ALA A 277 32.17 6.14 6.11
C ALA A 277 32.28 4.62 6.28
N GLU A 278 33.44 4.14 6.74
CA GLU A 278 33.69 2.73 7.05
C GLU A 278 32.85 2.25 8.24
N LEU A 279 32.70 3.09 9.27
CA LEU A 279 31.82 2.83 10.42
C LEU A 279 30.33 2.77 10.01
N LEU A 280 29.87 3.68 9.16
CA LEU A 280 28.49 3.68 8.65
C LEU A 280 28.20 2.50 7.71
N GLN A 281 29.16 2.11 6.87
CA GLN A 281 29.07 0.89 6.04
C GLN A 281 28.99 -0.38 6.89
N SER A 282 29.64 -0.41 8.05
CA SER A 282 29.55 -1.55 8.96
C SER A 282 28.13 -1.76 9.54
N PHE A 283 27.33 -0.69 9.65
CA PHE A 283 25.93 -0.75 10.10
C PHE A 283 24.95 -1.04 8.97
N GLY A 284 25.29 -0.68 7.73
CA GLY A 284 24.56 -1.07 6.53
C GLY A 284 24.66 -2.58 6.32
N GLY A 285 23.57 -3.32 6.53
CA GLY A 285 23.49 -4.69 6.05
C GLY A 285 23.75 -4.71 4.54
N ALA A 286 24.52 -5.70 4.08
CA ALA A 286 24.91 -5.85 2.68
C ALA A 286 23.69 -5.67 1.76
N SER A 287 23.61 -4.52 1.08
CA SER A 287 22.67 -4.33 -0.01
C SER A 287 23.10 -5.25 -1.13
N THR A 288 22.21 -6.17 -1.50
CA THR A 288 22.31 -6.95 -2.72
C THR A 288 22.51 -6.03 -3.92
N GLY A 289 23.69 -6.05 -4.55
CA GLY A 289 23.89 -5.38 -5.83
C GLY A 289 25.35 -5.06 -6.16
N GLY A 290 26.01 -5.98 -6.87
CA GLY A 290 27.10 -5.66 -7.80
C GLY A 290 28.52 -5.71 -7.25
N ASP A 291 29.13 -6.89 -7.21
CA ASP A 291 30.36 -7.06 -8.00
C ASP A 291 30.63 -8.53 -8.35
N VAL A 292 31.20 -8.70 -9.53
CA VAL A 292 31.36 -9.94 -10.29
C VAL A 292 32.63 -10.69 -9.83
N LEU A 293 32.48 -12.00 -9.59
CA LEU A 293 33.47 -13.08 -9.63
C LEU A 293 34.95 -12.75 -9.43
N THR A 294 35.55 -13.26 -8.35
CA THR A 294 36.86 -13.93 -8.45
C THR A 294 36.83 -15.29 -7.77
N LYS A 295 37.10 -16.32 -8.59
CA LYS A 295 37.30 -17.71 -8.15
C LYS A 295 38.54 -17.80 -7.27
N GLY A 296 38.40 -18.44 -6.11
CA GLY A 296 39.50 -18.83 -5.24
C GLY A 296 39.22 -20.17 -4.58
N THR A 297 39.57 -21.25 -5.27
CA THR A 297 39.66 -22.62 -4.74
C THR A 297 40.58 -22.67 -3.52
N ARG A 298 40.07 -23.11 -2.36
CA ARG A 298 40.91 -23.60 -1.27
C ARG A 298 40.22 -24.70 -0.46
N PHE A 299 40.42 -25.93 -0.92
CA PHE A 299 40.46 -27.10 -0.07
C PHE A 299 41.58 -26.92 0.96
N THR A 300 41.28 -27.04 2.25
CA THR A 300 42.24 -27.57 3.23
C THR A 300 41.49 -28.37 4.29
N HIS A 301 41.71 -29.68 4.21
CA HIS A 301 41.57 -30.68 5.24
C HIS A 301 42.36 -30.30 6.50
N THR A 302 41.74 -30.32 7.67
CA THR A 302 42.44 -30.54 8.94
C THR A 302 41.52 -31.23 9.94
N GLU A 303 41.72 -32.53 10.09
CA GLU A 303 41.43 -33.29 11.30
C GLU A 303 42.07 -32.60 12.51
N LYS A 304 41.33 -32.49 13.63
CA LYS A 304 41.83 -32.72 15.00
C LYS A 304 40.65 -33.05 15.91
N PHE A 305 40.65 -34.29 16.40
CA PHE A 305 39.85 -34.78 17.51
C PHE A 305 40.23 -34.05 18.82
N THR A 306 39.25 -33.80 19.69
CA THR A 306 39.27 -34.28 21.09
C THR A 306 37.87 -34.27 21.72
N PHE A 307 37.66 -35.30 22.51
CA PHE A 307 36.45 -35.88 23.08
C PHE A 307 36.06 -35.25 24.45
N THR A 308 34.75 -35.10 24.64
CA THR A 308 33.87 -35.01 25.86
C THR A 308 34.43 -34.59 27.24
N GLN A 309 33.72 -33.72 27.99
CA GLN A 309 32.69 -34.04 29.01
C GLN A 309 32.33 -32.79 29.85
N VAL A 310 31.10 -32.77 30.37
CA VAL A 310 30.42 -31.76 31.22
C VAL A 310 30.31 -32.37 32.64
N PRO A 311 30.00 -31.67 33.75
CA PRO A 311 30.39 -30.36 34.34
C PRO A 311 30.93 -30.55 35.80
N ILE A 312 31.19 -29.46 36.55
CA ILE A 312 30.75 -29.20 37.95
C ILE A 312 31.57 -28.06 38.60
N SER A 313 30.83 -27.27 39.40
CA SER A 313 31.27 -26.30 40.41
C SER A 313 31.54 -24.87 39.91
N ILE A 314 30.61 -23.93 40.09
CA ILE A 314 30.11 -23.47 41.41
C ILE A 314 31.29 -23.26 42.36
N CYS A 315 32.15 -22.27 42.07
CA CYS A 315 33.08 -21.72 43.06
C CYS A 315 33.63 -20.31 42.72
N LEU A 316 33.55 -19.84 41.48
CA LEU A 316 34.11 -18.53 41.10
C LEU A 316 33.15 -17.33 41.23
N LEU A 317 32.03 -17.51 41.95
CA LEU A 317 31.04 -16.45 42.21
C LEU A 317 31.18 -15.84 43.63
N LYS A 318 32.35 -15.95 44.29
CA LYS A 318 32.52 -15.42 45.65
C LYS A 318 33.80 -14.63 45.96
N LEU A 319 34.66 -14.31 44.98
CA LEU A 319 35.95 -13.68 45.31
C LEU A 319 36.43 -12.50 44.45
N MET A 320 35.55 -11.77 43.76
CA MET A 320 35.85 -10.38 43.37
C MET A 320 34.61 -9.48 43.48
N GLY A 321 34.02 -9.47 44.68
CA GLY A 321 33.23 -8.35 45.17
C GLY A 321 34.11 -7.49 46.07
N GLN A 322 34.90 -6.59 45.47
CA GLN A 322 35.51 -5.41 46.09
C GLN A 322 36.25 -4.62 45.00
N GLY A 323 35.47 -3.92 44.18
CA GLY A 323 35.95 -2.95 43.18
C GLY A 323 34.84 -1.99 42.74
N SER A 324 33.73 -1.97 43.46
CA SER A 324 32.45 -1.36 43.07
C SER A 324 32.27 0.02 43.70
N HIS A 325 33.33 0.84 43.77
CA HIS A 325 33.22 2.20 44.33
C HIS A 325 34.10 3.27 43.68
N MET A 326 34.75 3.00 42.55
CA MET A 326 35.54 4.03 41.83
C MET A 326 35.42 3.96 40.29
N LEU A 327 34.27 3.54 39.76
CA LEU A 327 33.95 3.67 38.33
C LEU A 327 32.52 4.19 38.10
N GLU A 328 32.06 5.08 38.98
CA GLU A 328 30.81 5.84 38.81
C GLU A 328 31.02 7.25 38.24
N ASN A 329 32.27 7.68 37.95
CA ASN A 329 32.57 9.08 37.65
C ASN A 329 33.01 9.42 36.22
N LEU A 330 32.86 8.53 35.23
CA LEU A 330 33.12 8.88 33.81
C LEU A 330 32.02 8.45 32.81
N GLY A 331 30.91 7.90 33.31
CA GLY A 331 29.63 7.83 32.58
C GLY A 331 28.69 9.01 32.88
N PHE A 332 29.00 9.79 33.92
CA PHE A 332 28.16 10.91 34.37
C PHE A 332 28.36 12.17 33.50
N CYS A 333 29.50 12.37 32.84
CA CYS A 333 29.76 13.64 32.14
C CYS A 333 29.01 13.82 30.79
N ASN A 334 28.74 12.77 30.03
CA ASN A 334 27.96 12.90 28.77
C ASN A 334 26.44 12.79 28.97
N ALA A 335 25.99 12.10 30.03
CA ALA A 335 24.59 12.14 30.45
C ALA A 335 24.25 13.48 31.13
N VAL A 336 25.18 14.08 31.87
CA VAL A 336 25.00 15.41 32.47
C VAL A 336 24.95 16.51 31.41
N LEU A 337 25.70 16.44 30.30
CA LEU A 337 25.62 17.48 29.27
C LEU A 337 24.26 17.47 28.55
N PHE A 338 23.75 16.28 28.17
CA PHE A 338 22.45 16.15 27.54
C PHE A 338 21.29 16.45 28.52
N VAL A 339 21.43 16.09 29.80
CA VAL A 339 20.45 16.42 30.85
C VAL A 339 20.54 17.88 31.28
N MET A 340 21.70 18.55 31.22
CA MET A 340 21.83 19.98 31.54
C MET A 340 21.34 20.91 30.42
N GLU A 341 21.47 20.51 29.16
CA GLU A 341 20.94 21.26 28.02
C GLU A 341 19.41 21.16 27.97
N ASN A 342 18.86 19.95 28.13
CA ASN A 342 17.41 19.74 28.23
C ASN A 342 16.81 20.28 29.54
N ASN A 343 17.54 20.28 30.66
CA ASN A 343 17.08 20.93 31.89
C ASN A 343 17.20 22.44 31.82
N SER A 344 18.16 23.04 31.10
CA SER A 344 18.21 24.50 30.95
C SER A 344 16.98 25.01 30.20
N ASP A 345 16.59 24.37 29.10
CA ASP A 345 15.39 24.75 28.36
C ASP A 345 14.09 24.48 29.14
N MET A 346 14.06 23.39 29.93
CA MET A 346 12.93 23.09 30.82
C MET A 346 12.85 24.02 32.04
N ILE A 347 13.99 24.46 32.60
CA ILE A 347 14.08 25.41 33.72
C ILE A 347 13.72 26.83 33.26
N VAL A 348 14.15 27.25 32.07
CA VAL A 348 13.75 28.53 31.47
C VAL A 348 12.24 28.54 31.18
N SER A 349 11.71 27.48 30.56
CA SER A 349 10.26 27.35 30.31
C SER A 349 9.43 27.28 31.60
N ASN A 350 9.92 26.58 32.62
CA ASN A 350 9.26 26.53 33.92
C ASN A 350 9.37 27.86 34.68
N GLY A 351 10.48 28.59 34.57
CA GLY A 351 10.65 29.92 35.14
C GLY A 351 9.72 30.95 34.51
N GLU A 352 9.51 30.91 33.19
CA GLU A 352 8.52 31.74 32.50
C GLU A 352 7.08 31.38 32.92
N LYS A 353 6.78 30.09 33.10
CA LYS A 353 5.48 29.61 33.58
C LYS A 353 5.24 29.98 35.04
N GLU A 354 6.23 29.84 35.92
CA GLU A 354 6.17 30.28 37.31
C GLU A 354 5.97 31.79 37.41
N ASN A 355 6.71 32.59 36.61
CA ASN A 355 6.51 34.03 36.55
C ASN A 355 5.10 34.39 36.05
N SER A 356 4.59 33.70 35.03
CA SER A 356 3.22 33.89 34.55
C SER A 356 2.18 33.52 35.62
N ILE A 357 2.38 32.42 36.35
CA ILE A 357 1.50 31.98 37.44
C ILE A 357 1.57 32.96 38.62
N LYS A 358 2.76 33.47 38.96
CA LYS A 358 2.97 34.45 40.03
C LYS A 358 2.33 35.80 39.70
N MET A 359 2.47 36.27 38.45
CA MET A 359 1.77 37.47 37.96
C MET A 359 0.25 37.28 37.95
N LYS A 360 -0.25 36.12 37.51
CA LYS A 360 -1.69 35.83 37.54
C LYS A 360 -2.24 35.72 38.96
N ARG A 361 -1.47 35.13 39.89
CA ARG A 361 -1.84 35.04 41.31
C ARG A 361 -1.82 36.40 42.00
N GLN A 362 -0.81 37.22 41.75
CA GLN A 362 -0.79 38.63 42.19
C GLN A 362 -1.94 39.45 41.58
N THR A 363 -2.30 39.19 40.32
CA THR A 363 -3.47 39.83 39.69
C THR A 363 -4.76 39.40 40.38
N ILE A 364 -4.90 38.11 40.74
CA ILE A 364 -6.06 37.57 41.45
C ILE A 364 -6.14 38.10 42.89
N ASP A 365 -5.03 38.25 43.59
CA ASP A 365 -4.99 38.81 44.95
C ASP A 365 -5.31 40.33 44.97
N LEU A 366 -5.24 41.01 43.83
CA LEU A 366 -5.61 42.43 43.66
C LEU A 366 -7.09 42.64 43.27
N LEU A 367 -7.82 41.57 42.93
CA LEU A 367 -9.24 41.61 42.56
C LEU A 367 -10.25 41.82 43.72
N PRO A 368 -9.97 41.46 44.99
CA PRO A 368 -10.93 41.68 46.08
C PRO A 368 -11.14 43.16 46.44
N ASP A 369 -10.19 44.05 46.11
CA ASP A 369 -10.18 45.48 46.47
C ASP A 369 -9.86 46.39 45.26
N THR A 370 -10.56 46.17 44.14
CA THR A 370 -10.30 46.84 42.85
C THR A 370 -10.40 48.36 42.91
N GLU A 371 -11.37 48.92 43.64
CA GLU A 371 -11.58 50.39 43.71
C GLU A 371 -10.49 51.11 44.50
N ASN A 372 -10.07 50.56 45.64
CA ASN A 372 -9.00 51.14 46.46
C ASN A 372 -7.64 51.08 45.76
N ASN A 373 -7.36 50.01 45.02
CA ASN A 373 -6.13 49.86 44.26
C ASN A 373 -6.09 50.79 43.03
N LEU A 374 -7.24 51.03 42.38
CA LEU A 374 -7.37 52.01 41.29
C LEU A 374 -7.12 53.44 41.77
N LEU A 375 -7.63 53.79 42.96
CA LEU A 375 -7.40 55.09 43.60
C LEU A 375 -5.92 55.30 43.94
N LYS A 376 -5.25 54.30 44.51
CA LYS A 376 -3.79 54.35 44.80
C LYS A 376 -2.95 54.54 43.53
N LEU A 377 -3.32 53.88 42.43
CA LEU A 377 -2.66 54.03 41.11
C LEU A 377 -2.90 55.40 40.48
N GLN A 378 -4.11 55.97 40.63
CA GLN A 378 -4.41 57.34 40.20
C GLN A 378 -3.62 58.38 41.01
N VAL A 379 -3.48 58.18 42.33
CA VAL A 379 -2.66 59.04 43.20
C VAL A 379 -1.18 58.97 42.81
N HIS A 380 -0.65 57.79 42.48
CA HIS A 380 0.75 57.62 42.05
C HIS A 380 1.04 58.23 40.65
N LYS A 381 0.08 58.13 39.71
CA LYS A 381 0.13 58.83 38.41
C LYS A 381 0.05 60.35 38.57
N SER A 382 -0.69 60.83 39.57
CA SER A 382 -0.84 62.26 39.87
C SER A 382 0.40 62.83 40.55
N HIS A 383 1.00 62.09 41.50
CA HIS A 383 2.24 62.47 42.19
C HIS A 383 3.46 62.51 41.26
N ASN A 384 3.55 61.61 40.28
CA ASN A 384 4.61 61.67 39.25
C ASN A 384 4.38 62.79 38.21
N ARG A 385 3.15 63.28 38.05
CA ARG A 385 2.84 64.46 37.21
C ARG A 385 3.19 65.78 37.87
N THR A 386 3.20 65.84 39.20
CA THR A 386 3.53 67.06 39.97
C THR A 386 5.03 67.30 40.12
N HIS A 387 5.89 66.29 39.91
CA HIS A 387 7.36 66.45 39.98
C HIS A 387 7.99 67.10 38.73
N LEU A 388 7.20 67.39 37.68
CA LEU A 388 7.71 67.81 36.38
C LEU A 388 7.14 69.15 35.90
N TYR A 389 6.80 70.08 36.80
CA TYR A 389 6.46 71.45 36.41
C TYR A 389 6.88 72.48 37.48
N HIS A 390 8.01 73.14 37.25
CA HIS A 390 8.30 74.50 37.73
C HIS A 390 8.24 75.47 36.52
N PRO A 391 7.95 76.76 36.74
CA PRO A 391 7.11 77.54 35.84
C PRO A 391 7.91 78.49 34.93
N HIS A 392 7.58 78.55 33.64
CA HIS A 392 7.74 79.76 32.82
C HIS A 392 6.75 79.79 31.63
N SER A 393 5.84 80.77 31.72
CA SER A 393 5.33 81.64 30.65
C SER A 393 4.50 81.05 29.47
N GLU A 394 3.29 81.59 29.31
CA GLU A 394 2.39 81.52 28.14
C GLU A 394 3.09 81.99 26.82
N PRO A 395 2.58 81.74 25.58
CA PRO A 395 1.21 81.36 25.17
C PRO A 395 1.12 80.24 24.09
N LYS A 396 0.36 79.15 24.34
CA LYS A 396 0.06 78.10 23.32
C LYS A 396 -1.36 77.51 23.40
N THR A 397 -2.35 78.28 23.86
CA THR A 397 -3.72 77.78 24.03
C THR A 397 -4.55 77.78 22.75
N ASN A 398 -4.25 78.64 21.76
CA ASN A 398 -5.12 78.81 20.59
C ASN A 398 -4.86 77.81 19.42
N ASN A 399 -3.63 77.30 19.27
CA ASN A 399 -3.33 76.27 18.25
C ASN A 399 -3.71 74.84 18.68
N LYS A 400 -3.86 74.59 19.99
CA LYS A 400 -4.14 73.25 20.52
C LYS A 400 -5.63 72.89 20.38
N ASN A 401 -6.52 73.86 20.53
CA ASN A 401 -7.97 73.64 20.38
C ASN A 401 -8.40 73.46 18.91
N ARG A 402 -7.72 74.12 17.97
CA ARG A 402 -8.02 74.01 16.53
C ARG A 402 -7.52 72.69 15.95
N ASN A 403 -6.33 72.22 16.35
CA ASN A 403 -5.85 70.90 15.94
C ASN A 403 -6.64 69.76 16.58
N ASN A 404 -7.07 69.89 17.84
CA ASN A 404 -7.90 68.87 18.50
C ASN A 404 -9.28 68.72 17.86
N SER A 405 -9.92 69.81 17.41
CA SER A 405 -11.24 69.74 16.77
C SER A 405 -11.17 69.14 15.35
N THR A 406 -10.12 69.44 14.58
CA THR A 406 -9.87 68.84 13.26
C THR A 406 -9.56 67.34 13.37
N VAL A 407 -8.70 66.96 14.33
CA VAL A 407 -8.39 65.54 14.60
C VAL A 407 -9.65 64.78 15.02
N GLN A 408 -10.51 65.36 15.87
CA GLN A 408 -11.75 64.70 16.28
C GLN A 408 -12.75 64.52 15.12
N THR A 409 -12.83 65.48 14.20
CA THR A 409 -13.71 65.36 13.02
C THR A 409 -13.19 64.32 12.03
N GLU A 410 -11.88 64.21 11.86
CA GLU A 410 -11.26 63.16 11.03
C GLU A 410 -11.42 61.76 11.65
N LEU A 411 -11.28 61.65 12.98
CA LEU A 411 -11.50 60.40 13.72
C LEU A 411 -12.95 59.93 13.59
N ASN A 412 -13.92 60.83 13.78
CA ASN A 412 -15.34 60.53 13.62
C ASN A 412 -15.67 60.15 12.17
N ARG A 413 -15.06 60.81 11.17
CA ARG A 413 -15.25 60.49 9.75
C ARG A 413 -14.67 59.12 9.39
N SER A 414 -13.52 58.79 9.95
CA SER A 414 -12.88 57.47 9.82
C SER A 414 -13.74 56.37 10.47
N GLU A 415 -14.28 56.62 11.66
CA GLU A 415 -15.20 55.69 12.33
C GLU A 415 -16.52 55.52 11.57
N SER A 416 -17.12 56.60 11.05
CA SER A 416 -18.32 56.51 10.22
C SER A 416 -18.07 55.74 8.92
N SER A 417 -16.92 55.94 8.28
CA SER A 417 -16.50 55.18 7.10
C SER A 417 -16.34 53.69 7.41
N ARG A 418 -15.72 53.35 8.56
CA ARG A 418 -15.57 51.97 9.01
C ARG A 418 -16.92 51.31 9.29
N LYS A 419 -17.84 52.00 9.98
CA LYS A 419 -19.20 51.51 10.23
C LYS A 419 -19.98 51.30 8.92
N LEU A 420 -19.82 52.18 7.93
CA LEU A 420 -20.44 52.01 6.60
C LEU A 420 -19.87 50.80 5.85
N SER A 421 -18.56 50.55 5.94
CA SER A 421 -17.94 49.35 5.39
C SER A 421 -18.46 48.08 6.05
N GLU A 422 -18.56 48.06 7.39
CA GLU A 422 -19.09 46.93 8.14
C GLU A 422 -20.56 46.64 7.79
N ILE A 423 -21.38 47.68 7.61
CA ILE A 423 -22.78 47.54 7.15
C ILE A 423 -22.83 46.95 5.73
N LYS A 424 -21.98 47.41 4.83
CA LYS A 424 -21.91 46.88 3.46
C LYS A 424 -21.53 45.40 3.45
N ASP A 425 -20.50 45.02 4.22
CA ASP A 425 -20.07 43.63 4.35
C ASP A 425 -21.17 42.74 4.95
N LEU A 426 -21.95 43.26 5.90
CA LEU A 426 -23.11 42.54 6.46
C LEU A 426 -24.21 42.36 5.42
N HIS A 427 -24.52 43.38 4.61
CA HIS A 427 -25.49 43.27 3.53
C HIS A 427 -25.07 42.25 2.46
N ASP A 428 -23.79 42.24 2.08
CA ASP A 428 -23.27 41.27 1.11
C ASP A 428 -23.32 39.84 1.67
N LYS A 429 -23.01 39.65 2.97
CA LYS A 429 -23.17 38.35 3.66
C LYS A 429 -24.63 37.90 3.75
N ILE A 430 -25.56 38.81 4.03
CA ILE A 430 -27.01 38.51 4.06
C ILE A 430 -27.47 38.06 2.67
N ARG A 431 -27.04 38.76 1.61
CA ARG A 431 -27.36 38.40 0.23
C ARG A 431 -26.81 37.01 -0.14
N GLN A 432 -25.54 36.75 0.17
CA GLN A 432 -24.91 35.46 -0.10
C GLN A 432 -25.63 34.31 0.64
N SER A 433 -25.95 34.53 1.92
CA SER A 433 -26.70 33.54 2.73
C SER A 433 -28.10 33.28 2.16
N ALA A 434 -28.80 34.32 1.70
CA ALA A 434 -30.12 34.17 1.07
C ALA A 434 -30.07 33.40 -0.26
N GLU A 435 -29.05 33.64 -1.09
CA GLU A 435 -28.82 32.89 -2.33
C GLU A 435 -28.46 31.42 -2.06
N GLU A 436 -27.62 31.16 -1.06
CA GLU A 436 -27.30 29.80 -0.63
C GLU A 436 -28.52 29.06 -0.09
N ALA A 437 -29.37 29.73 0.68
CA ALA A 437 -30.62 29.16 1.18
C ALA A 437 -31.55 28.77 0.02
N LYS A 438 -31.72 29.65 -0.98
CA LYS A 438 -32.52 29.35 -2.18
C LYS A 438 -31.96 28.17 -2.98
N LYS A 439 -30.63 28.10 -3.17
CA LYS A 439 -29.96 26.97 -3.84
C LYS A 439 -30.21 25.66 -3.09
N LYS A 440 -30.05 25.66 -1.76
CA LYS A 440 -30.31 24.49 -0.92
C LYS A 440 -31.78 24.06 -0.96
N GLU A 441 -32.71 25.01 -0.98
CA GLU A 441 -34.14 24.71 -1.10
C GLU A 441 -34.49 24.10 -2.47
N SER A 442 -33.90 24.60 -3.56
CA SER A 442 -34.08 24.00 -4.89
C SER A 442 -33.51 22.59 -4.97
N LEU A 443 -32.33 22.36 -4.38
CA LEU A 443 -31.70 21.04 -4.32
C LEU A 443 -32.52 20.07 -3.46
N TYR A 444 -33.09 20.55 -2.35
CA TYR A 444 -33.96 19.75 -1.49
C TYR A 444 -35.22 19.29 -2.24
N LYS A 445 -35.85 20.19 -3.01
CA LYS A 445 -37.01 19.83 -3.84
C LYS A 445 -36.65 18.79 -4.90
N GLN A 446 -35.49 18.95 -5.56
CA GLN A 446 -35.01 17.99 -6.55
C GLN A 446 -34.75 16.60 -5.94
N LEU A 447 -34.07 16.54 -4.80
CA LEU A 447 -33.79 15.29 -4.09
C LEU A 447 -35.07 14.61 -3.58
N LEU A 448 -36.08 15.37 -3.18
CA LEU A 448 -37.39 14.83 -2.80
C LEU A 448 -38.07 14.16 -3.99
N THR A 449 -38.11 14.84 -5.14
CA THR A 449 -38.66 14.26 -6.37
C THR A 449 -37.91 12.99 -6.80
N GLU A 450 -36.57 12.99 -6.77
CA GLU A 450 -35.76 11.80 -7.07
C GLU A 450 -36.04 10.64 -6.09
N PHE A 451 -36.18 10.94 -4.80
CA PHE A 451 -36.53 9.96 -3.77
C PHE A 451 -37.93 9.37 -3.96
N GLU A 452 -38.90 10.16 -4.42
CA GLU A 452 -40.25 9.68 -4.73
C GLU A 452 -40.30 8.80 -5.98
N THR A 453 -39.44 9.06 -6.97
CA THR A 453 -39.31 8.25 -8.19
C THR A 453 -38.52 6.96 -8.01
N LEU A 454 -37.73 6.83 -6.94
CA LEU A 454 -36.90 5.65 -6.70
C LEU A 454 -37.76 4.46 -6.23
N SER A 455 -37.61 3.30 -6.88
CA SER A 455 -38.31 2.07 -6.49
C SER A 455 -37.98 1.67 -5.05
N LYS A 456 -39.00 1.51 -4.20
CA LYS A 456 -38.86 1.18 -2.77
C LYS A 456 -38.74 -0.33 -2.52
N ASP A 457 -38.54 -1.13 -3.56
CA ASP A 457 -38.64 -2.59 -3.53
C ASP A 457 -37.49 -3.27 -2.78
N VAL A 458 -36.31 -2.62 -2.67
CA VAL A 458 -35.20 -3.14 -1.89
C VAL A 458 -35.11 -2.42 -0.55
N SER A 459 -35.70 -3.04 0.47
CA SER A 459 -35.64 -2.51 1.84
C SER A 459 -34.18 -2.40 2.33
N ARG A 460 -33.89 -1.37 3.15
CA ARG A 460 -32.59 -1.23 3.85
C ARG A 460 -32.18 -2.51 4.60
N SER A 461 -33.16 -3.28 5.06
CA SER A 461 -32.95 -4.57 5.72
C SER A 461 -32.28 -5.58 4.77
N ALA A 462 -32.67 -5.64 3.49
CA ALA A 462 -32.06 -6.54 2.51
C ALA A 462 -30.58 -6.24 2.28
N TYR A 463 -30.20 -4.97 2.15
CA TYR A 463 -28.79 -4.57 2.07
C TYR A 463 -28.01 -4.91 3.33
N THR A 464 -28.62 -4.68 4.50
CA THR A 464 -28.00 -4.98 5.80
C THR A 464 -27.76 -6.49 5.96
N MET A 465 -28.74 -7.33 5.59
CA MET A 465 -28.61 -8.79 5.59
C MET A 465 -27.52 -9.28 4.64
N ARG A 466 -27.47 -8.74 3.41
CA ARG A 466 -26.44 -9.09 2.43
C ARG A 466 -25.04 -8.71 2.91
N ILE A 467 -24.89 -7.53 3.54
CA ILE A 467 -23.61 -7.10 4.13
C ILE A 467 -23.21 -8.03 5.27
N LEU A 468 -24.15 -8.41 6.14
CA LEU A 468 -23.87 -9.33 7.26
C LEU A 468 -23.50 -10.73 6.77
N GLU A 469 -24.11 -11.21 5.69
CA GLU A 469 -23.77 -12.47 5.04
C GLU A 469 -22.35 -12.42 4.45
N ILE A 470 -22.01 -11.36 3.72
CA ILE A 470 -20.64 -11.14 3.21
C ILE A 470 -19.63 -11.10 4.36
N VAL A 471 -19.93 -10.40 5.45
CA VAL A 471 -19.08 -10.36 6.65
C VAL A 471 -18.93 -11.76 7.27
N GLY A 472 -20.00 -12.54 7.31
CA GLY A 472 -19.98 -13.94 7.74
C GLY A 472 -19.07 -14.81 6.88
N ASN A 473 -19.16 -14.66 5.55
CA ASN A 473 -18.31 -15.38 4.60
C ASN A 473 -16.85 -14.99 4.74
N ILE A 474 -16.53 -13.70 4.90
CA ILE A 474 -15.16 -13.22 5.15
C ILE A 474 -14.59 -13.81 6.45
N LYS A 475 -15.41 -13.94 7.50
CA LYS A 475 -14.97 -14.58 8.75
C LYS A 475 -14.64 -16.05 8.55
N LYS A 476 -15.52 -16.81 7.88
CA LYS A 476 -15.28 -18.23 7.54
C LYS A 476 -14.01 -18.40 6.71
N GLN A 477 -13.83 -17.57 5.67
CA GLN A 477 -12.61 -17.58 4.85
C GLN A 477 -11.35 -17.32 5.69
N LYS A 478 -11.38 -16.38 6.63
CA LYS A 478 -10.24 -16.12 7.53
C LYS A 478 -9.91 -17.31 8.43
N GLU A 479 -10.93 -18.01 8.93
CA GLU A 479 -10.74 -19.22 9.73
C GLU A 479 -10.13 -20.34 8.89
N GLU A 480 -10.62 -20.56 7.67
CA GLU A 480 -10.07 -21.54 6.72
C GLU A 480 -8.63 -21.21 6.33
N ILE A 481 -8.32 -19.95 6.01
CA ILE A 481 -6.94 -19.51 5.74
C ILE A 481 -6.04 -19.79 6.94
N THR A 482 -6.51 -19.51 8.17
CA THR A 482 -5.73 -19.77 9.38
C THR A 482 -5.46 -21.27 9.55
N LYS A 483 -6.44 -22.12 9.24
CA LYS A 483 -6.28 -23.58 9.23
C LYS A 483 -5.26 -24.03 8.20
N ILE A 484 -5.38 -23.58 6.94
CA ILE A 484 -4.43 -23.90 5.85
C ILE A 484 -3.01 -23.48 6.24
N LEU A 485 -2.83 -22.32 6.88
CA LEU A 485 -1.54 -21.85 7.35
C LEU A 485 -0.96 -22.73 8.47
N SER A 486 -1.81 -23.27 9.35
CA SER A 486 -1.36 -24.24 10.37
C SER A 486 -0.91 -25.54 9.70
N ASP A 487 -1.74 -26.09 8.82
CA ASP A 487 -1.46 -27.34 8.11
C ASP A 487 -0.17 -27.22 7.28
N THR A 488 0.03 -26.08 6.60
CA THR A 488 1.26 -25.79 5.85
C THR A 488 2.49 -25.74 6.76
N LYS A 489 2.38 -25.16 7.96
CA LYS A 489 3.48 -25.14 8.93
C LYS A 489 3.82 -26.54 9.43
N ASP A 490 2.82 -27.38 9.64
CA ASP A 490 3.02 -28.74 10.13
C ASP A 490 3.64 -29.63 9.04
N LEU A 491 3.19 -29.52 7.78
CA LEU A 491 3.85 -30.14 6.63
C LEU A 491 5.31 -29.68 6.51
N GLN A 492 5.59 -28.38 6.65
CA GLN A 492 6.96 -27.89 6.60
C GLN A 492 7.84 -28.45 7.73
N LYS A 493 7.29 -28.64 8.94
CA LYS A 493 8.03 -29.30 10.05
C LYS A 493 8.30 -30.76 9.71
N GLU A 494 7.34 -31.47 9.16
CA GLU A 494 7.49 -32.87 8.78
C GLU A 494 8.56 -33.04 7.69
N ILE A 495 8.51 -32.24 6.62
CA ILE A 495 9.52 -32.20 5.55
C ILE A 495 10.91 -31.99 6.15
N ASN A 496 11.06 -31.00 7.03
CA ASN A 496 12.34 -30.69 7.66
C ASN A 496 12.83 -31.82 8.59
N SER A 497 11.92 -32.46 9.32
CA SER A 497 12.22 -33.59 10.20
C SER A 497 12.70 -34.81 9.40
N LEU A 498 12.00 -35.13 8.30
CA LEU A 498 12.36 -36.22 7.40
C LEU A 498 13.69 -35.95 6.68
N THR A 499 13.90 -34.73 6.16
CA THR A 499 15.16 -34.31 5.54
C THR A 499 16.33 -34.49 6.51
N GLY A 500 16.21 -33.96 7.73
CA GLY A 500 17.27 -34.12 8.74
C GLY A 500 17.44 -35.56 9.25
N LYS A 501 16.42 -36.41 9.15
CA LYS A 501 16.55 -37.85 9.44
C LYS A 501 17.31 -38.54 8.31
N LEU A 502 16.96 -38.26 7.05
CA LEU A 502 17.62 -38.77 5.86
C LEU A 502 19.12 -38.47 5.88
N ASP A 503 19.50 -37.20 6.08
CA ASP A 503 20.91 -36.76 6.10
C ASP A 503 21.73 -37.50 7.16
N ARG A 504 21.20 -37.62 8.39
CA ARG A 504 21.87 -38.32 9.48
C ARG A 504 22.01 -39.82 9.21
N THR A 505 20.96 -40.45 8.69
CA THR A 505 21.00 -41.88 8.34
C THR A 505 21.94 -42.16 7.17
N PHE A 506 21.97 -41.27 6.19
CA PHE A 506 22.85 -41.40 5.04
C PHE A 506 24.31 -41.23 5.45
N ALA A 507 24.65 -40.21 6.25
CA ALA A 507 26.02 -40.00 6.71
C ALA A 507 26.60 -41.20 7.47
N VAL A 508 25.82 -41.81 8.37
CA VAL A 508 26.23 -43.03 9.09
C VAL A 508 26.39 -44.22 8.15
N THR A 509 25.46 -44.38 7.20
CA THR A 509 25.51 -45.49 6.23
C THR A 509 26.69 -45.34 5.27
N ASP A 510 26.93 -44.14 4.77
CA ASP A 510 28.04 -43.79 3.89
C ASP A 510 29.39 -44.07 4.57
N GLU A 511 29.56 -43.63 5.83
CA GLU A 511 30.81 -43.88 6.58
C GLU A 511 31.07 -45.38 6.82
N LEU A 512 30.05 -46.14 7.23
CA LEU A 512 30.17 -47.57 7.48
C LEU A 512 30.49 -48.36 6.20
N VAL A 513 29.71 -48.11 5.13
CA VAL A 513 29.90 -48.80 3.85
C VAL A 513 31.23 -48.41 3.21
N PHE A 514 31.66 -47.16 3.34
CA PHE A 514 32.97 -46.71 2.85
C PHE A 514 34.14 -47.39 3.59
N LYS A 515 34.02 -47.58 4.91
CA LYS A 515 35.05 -48.26 5.71
C LYS A 515 35.22 -49.73 5.30
N ASP A 516 34.12 -50.41 5.00
CA ASP A 516 34.14 -51.83 4.58
C ASP A 516 34.52 -52.00 3.10
N ALA A 517 34.16 -51.04 2.24
CA ALA A 517 34.59 -50.98 0.83
C ALA A 517 36.11 -50.84 0.62
N LYS A 518 36.85 -50.41 1.66
CA LYS A 518 38.33 -50.41 1.64
C LYS A 518 38.90 -51.82 1.71
N LYS A 519 38.19 -52.77 2.31
CA LYS A 519 38.67 -54.13 2.61
C LYS A 519 38.19 -55.16 1.59
N ASP A 520 36.97 -54.99 1.07
CA ASP A 520 36.31 -55.97 0.22
C ASP A 520 35.84 -55.36 -1.11
N GLU A 521 36.22 -55.99 -2.23
CA GLU A 521 35.91 -55.52 -3.59
C GLU A 521 34.41 -55.64 -3.89
N SER A 522 33.72 -56.60 -3.26
CA SER A 522 32.28 -56.75 -3.40
C SER A 522 31.52 -55.56 -2.79
N VAL A 523 31.91 -55.13 -1.59
CA VAL A 523 31.34 -53.98 -0.87
C VAL A 523 31.65 -52.67 -1.59
N ARG A 524 32.79 -52.58 -2.29
CA ARG A 524 33.13 -51.42 -3.14
C ARG A 524 32.14 -51.22 -4.29
N LYS A 525 31.64 -52.30 -4.90
CA LYS A 525 30.57 -52.21 -5.90
C LYS A 525 29.26 -51.74 -5.27
N SER A 526 28.90 -52.25 -4.10
CA SER A 526 27.72 -51.82 -3.34
C SER A 526 27.78 -50.33 -2.95
N TYR A 527 28.97 -49.83 -2.56
CA TYR A 527 29.19 -48.41 -2.28
C TYR A 527 28.91 -47.52 -3.51
N LYS A 528 29.40 -47.92 -4.69
CA LYS A 528 29.14 -47.19 -5.95
C LYS A 528 27.65 -47.15 -6.28
N TYR A 529 26.92 -48.25 -6.06
CA TYR A 529 25.47 -48.28 -6.27
C TYR A 529 24.73 -47.41 -5.24
N LEU A 530 25.17 -47.38 -3.98
CA LEU A 530 24.59 -46.51 -2.95
C LEU A 530 24.77 -45.02 -3.29
N ALA A 531 25.97 -44.62 -3.72
CA ALA A 531 26.25 -43.25 -4.14
C ALA A 531 25.41 -42.86 -5.37
N ALA A 532 25.33 -43.73 -6.38
CA ALA A 532 24.51 -43.49 -7.57
C ALA A 532 23.01 -43.41 -7.23
N LEU A 533 22.52 -44.22 -6.30
CA LEU A 533 21.14 -44.15 -5.83
C LEU A 533 20.85 -42.80 -5.16
N HIS A 534 21.74 -42.36 -4.27
CA HIS A 534 21.57 -41.07 -3.60
C HIS A 534 21.57 -39.91 -4.59
N GLU A 535 22.50 -39.90 -5.55
CA GLU A 535 22.55 -38.90 -6.62
C GLU A 535 21.27 -38.86 -7.45
N ASN A 536 20.76 -40.03 -7.88
CA ASN A 536 19.50 -40.12 -8.62
C ASN A 536 18.31 -39.62 -7.80
N CYS A 537 18.24 -39.95 -6.50
CA CYS A 537 17.20 -39.45 -5.61
C CYS A 537 17.29 -37.93 -5.41
N THR A 538 18.49 -37.36 -5.29
CA THR A 538 18.69 -35.91 -5.23
C THR A 538 18.22 -35.23 -6.52
N GLN A 539 18.56 -35.79 -7.69
CA GLN A 539 18.07 -35.28 -8.98
C GLN A 539 16.54 -35.37 -9.11
N LEU A 540 15.93 -36.45 -8.60
CA LEU A 540 14.47 -36.60 -8.58
C LEU A 540 13.81 -35.53 -7.71
N ILE A 541 14.34 -35.26 -6.51
CA ILE A 541 13.84 -34.21 -5.61
C ILE A 541 13.92 -32.85 -6.32
N GLN A 542 15.07 -32.52 -6.93
CA GLN A 542 15.23 -31.27 -7.66
C GLN A 542 14.21 -31.14 -8.81
N THR A 543 14.01 -32.21 -9.58
CA THR A 543 13.04 -32.22 -10.70
C THR A 543 11.62 -31.99 -10.20
N ILE A 544 11.24 -32.54 -9.05
CA ILE A 544 9.92 -32.32 -8.43
C ILE A 544 9.78 -30.87 -7.95
N GLU A 545 10.82 -30.29 -7.34
CA GLU A 545 10.84 -28.89 -6.92
C GLU A 545 10.72 -27.93 -8.11
N ASP A 546 11.48 -28.17 -9.17
CA ASP A 546 11.44 -27.40 -10.42
C ASP A 546 10.09 -27.55 -11.13
N THR A 547 9.50 -28.74 -11.12
CA THR A 547 8.13 -28.94 -11.64
C THR A 547 7.14 -28.11 -10.82
N GLY A 548 7.32 -28.04 -9.50
CA GLY A 548 6.52 -27.22 -8.61
C GLY A 548 6.67 -25.71 -8.83
N THR A 549 7.86 -25.21 -9.20
CA THR A 549 8.07 -23.80 -9.56
C THR A 549 7.41 -23.48 -10.88
N ILE A 550 7.61 -24.33 -11.90
CA ILE A 550 7.00 -24.17 -13.22
C ILE A 550 5.46 -24.18 -13.11
N MET A 551 4.86 -25.08 -12.32
CA MET A 551 3.41 -25.09 -12.12
C MET A 551 2.86 -23.80 -11.49
N ARG A 552 3.62 -23.18 -10.57
CA ARG A 552 3.25 -21.89 -9.98
C ARG A 552 3.35 -20.76 -11.00
N GLU A 553 4.43 -20.73 -11.78
CA GLU A 553 4.60 -19.74 -12.86
C GLU A 553 3.52 -19.86 -13.93
N ILE A 554 3.16 -21.08 -14.33
CA ILE A 554 2.04 -21.32 -15.26
C ILE A 554 0.76 -20.71 -14.70
N ARG A 555 0.43 -20.96 -13.44
CA ARG A 555 -0.77 -20.43 -12.80
C ARG A 555 -0.76 -18.90 -12.71
N ASP A 556 0.38 -18.30 -12.38
CA ASP A 556 0.52 -16.84 -12.31
C ASP A 556 0.36 -16.20 -13.71
N LEU A 557 0.90 -16.86 -14.74
CA LEU A 557 0.72 -16.44 -16.13
C LEU A 557 -0.73 -16.60 -16.59
N GLU A 558 -1.40 -17.69 -16.22
CA GLU A 558 -2.84 -17.88 -16.47
C GLU A 558 -3.67 -16.76 -15.81
N GLU A 559 -3.38 -16.39 -14.56
CA GLU A 559 -4.06 -15.29 -13.88
C GLU A 559 -3.79 -13.92 -14.55
N GLN A 560 -2.57 -13.70 -15.06
CA GLN A 560 -2.26 -12.51 -15.84
C GLN A 560 -3.03 -12.47 -17.16
N ILE A 561 -3.14 -13.60 -17.86
CA ILE A 561 -3.93 -13.74 -19.09
C ILE A 561 -5.40 -13.42 -18.79
N ASP A 562 -5.97 -14.00 -17.75
CA ASP A 562 -7.35 -13.74 -17.33
C ASP A 562 -7.56 -12.26 -16.97
N THR A 563 -6.59 -11.64 -16.30
CA THR A 563 -6.63 -10.22 -15.95
C THR A 563 -6.58 -9.32 -17.19
N GLU A 564 -5.73 -9.61 -18.16
CA GLU A 564 -5.65 -8.86 -19.42
C GLU A 564 -6.90 -9.08 -20.29
N ASN A 565 -7.41 -10.30 -20.36
CA ASN A 565 -8.68 -10.60 -21.04
C ASN A 565 -9.85 -9.84 -20.38
N GLY A 566 -9.87 -9.76 -19.05
CA GLY A 566 -10.87 -9.00 -18.29
C GLY A 566 -10.88 -7.49 -18.59
N LYS A 567 -9.76 -6.90 -19.03
CA LYS A 567 -9.67 -5.47 -19.36
C LYS A 567 -10.40 -5.11 -20.67
N ARG A 568 -10.79 -6.10 -21.48
CA ARG A 568 -11.50 -5.91 -22.77
C ARG A 568 -10.80 -4.90 -23.68
N THR A 569 -9.48 -4.80 -23.59
CA THR A 569 -8.69 -3.77 -24.28
C THR A 569 -8.86 -3.86 -25.80
N VAL A 570 -8.89 -5.09 -26.34
CA VAL A 570 -9.09 -5.36 -27.77
C VAL A 570 -10.47 -4.87 -28.22
N SER A 571 -11.54 -5.25 -27.51
CA SER A 571 -12.91 -4.80 -27.82
C SER A 571 -13.05 -3.28 -27.74
N ASN A 572 -12.40 -2.63 -26.77
CA ASN A 572 -12.40 -1.18 -26.67
C ASN A 572 -11.66 -0.52 -27.85
N LEU A 573 -10.54 -1.11 -28.31
CA LEU A 573 -9.80 -0.62 -29.48
C LEU A 573 -10.58 -0.81 -30.78
N GLU A 574 -11.32 -1.92 -30.92
CA GLU A 574 -12.20 -2.17 -32.06
C GLU A 574 -13.33 -1.14 -32.14
N LYS A 575 -13.98 -0.82 -31.02
CA LYS A 575 -15.00 0.24 -30.97
C LYS A 575 -14.43 1.60 -31.38
N ILE A 576 -13.25 1.96 -30.85
CA ILE A 576 -12.57 3.22 -31.23
C ILE A 576 -12.24 3.24 -32.73
N LEU A 577 -11.86 2.10 -33.31
CA LEU A 577 -11.59 2.00 -34.75
C LEU A 577 -12.86 2.13 -35.60
N GLU A 578 -13.98 1.56 -35.15
CA GLU A 578 -15.28 1.75 -35.81
C GLU A 578 -15.74 3.20 -35.75
N ASP A 579 -15.69 3.83 -34.57
CA ASP A 579 -16.02 5.25 -34.40
C ASP A 579 -15.13 6.14 -35.29
N TYR A 580 -13.83 5.84 -35.35
CA TYR A 580 -12.90 6.54 -36.24
C TYR A 580 -13.27 6.39 -37.73
N LYS A 581 -13.66 5.19 -38.16
CA LYS A 581 -14.11 4.94 -39.55
C LYS A 581 -15.41 5.71 -39.84
N ALA A 582 -16.36 5.72 -38.92
CA ALA A 582 -17.62 6.45 -39.05
C ALA A 582 -17.37 7.96 -39.20
N ILE A 583 -16.55 8.55 -38.32
CA ILE A 583 -16.15 9.97 -38.40
C ILE A 583 -15.47 10.28 -39.74
N ARG A 584 -14.61 9.38 -40.23
CA ARG A 584 -13.93 9.57 -41.52
C ARG A 584 -14.91 9.53 -42.70
N GLN A 585 -15.90 8.64 -42.68
CA GLN A 585 -16.96 8.60 -43.69
C GLN A 585 -17.82 9.85 -43.65
N GLU A 586 -18.22 10.30 -42.46
CA GLU A 586 -19.01 11.53 -42.29
C GLU A 586 -18.26 12.76 -42.78
N ASN A 587 -16.98 12.91 -42.42
CA ASN A 587 -16.12 13.98 -42.91
C ASN A 587 -15.95 13.94 -44.44
N SER A 588 -15.85 12.75 -45.04
CA SER A 588 -15.82 12.60 -46.50
C SER A 588 -17.12 13.04 -47.15
N ALA A 589 -18.27 12.68 -46.57
CA ALA A 589 -19.59 13.07 -47.06
C ALA A 589 -19.80 14.59 -46.93
N LEU A 590 -19.37 15.19 -45.82
CA LEU A 590 -19.39 16.65 -45.62
C LEU A 590 -18.49 17.36 -46.64
N ALA A 591 -17.28 16.85 -46.89
CA ALA A 591 -16.37 17.40 -47.90
C ALA A 591 -16.88 17.24 -49.34
N ALA A 592 -17.73 16.26 -49.62
CA ALA A 592 -18.43 16.14 -50.90
C ALA A 592 -19.55 17.20 -51.01
N LYS A 593 -20.38 17.36 -49.97
CA LYS A 593 -21.44 18.40 -49.94
C LYS A 593 -20.89 19.82 -50.06
N ILE A 594 -19.73 20.12 -49.46
CA ILE A 594 -19.06 21.43 -49.58
C ILE A 594 -18.53 21.68 -51.00
N ARG A 595 -18.31 20.64 -51.82
CA ARG A 595 -17.88 20.78 -53.22
C ARG A 595 -19.03 20.93 -54.21
N GLU A 596 -20.24 20.54 -53.81
CA GLU A 596 -21.45 20.60 -54.64
C GLU A 596 -22.29 21.86 -54.40
N GLY A 597 -22.02 22.60 -53.32
CA GLY A 597 -22.54 23.96 -53.08
C GLY A 597 -21.48 25.01 -53.40
#